data_AF-A0A9P6KRE9-F1
#
_entry.id   AF-A0A9P6KRE9-F1
#
_cell.length_a   1.000
_cell.length_b   1.000
_cell.length_c   1.000
_cell.angle_alpha   90.00
_cell.angle_beta   90.00
_cell.angle_gamma   90.00
#
_symmetry.space_group_name_H-M   'P 1'
#
loop_
_entity.id
_entity.type
_entity.pdbx_description
1 polymer ?
#
loop_
_entity_poly.entity_id
_entity_poly.type
_entity_poly.pdbx_seq_one_letter_code
_entity_poly.pdbx_strand_id
1 'polypeptide(L)'
;MRTQSLIALGLATIAAAAPKPQADAPIDFVVSLFETNLTCDTSTTNAKTVFGTGCQNHTLHKGGSALVRISVSSPGGFVTGYAEADCKGEVLVVFTQTDGCTTFDDVSVKSWIGGPPFDESGK
;
A
#
# COMPACT_ATOMS: atom_id res chain seq x y z
N MET A 1 44.74 49.05 -40.62
CA MET A 1 43.71 48.09 -41.08
C MET A 1 43.19 47.33 -39.87
N ARG A 2 41.87 47.38 -39.61
CA ARG A 2 41.24 46.86 -38.38
C ARG A 2 40.99 45.35 -38.49
N THR A 3 41.64 44.57 -37.63
CA THR A 3 41.44 43.12 -37.46
C THR A 3 40.12 42.88 -36.71
N GLN A 4 39.17 42.18 -37.33
CA GLN A 4 37.91 41.79 -36.70
C GLN A 4 38.05 40.37 -36.15
N SER A 5 38.09 40.23 -34.83
CA SER A 5 38.00 38.93 -34.16
C SER A 5 36.52 38.56 -34.02
N LEU A 6 36.10 37.51 -34.73
CA LEU A 6 34.78 36.89 -34.58
C LEU A 6 34.81 35.96 -33.37
N ILE A 7 34.01 36.28 -32.35
CA ILE A 7 33.79 35.42 -31.18
C ILE A 7 32.75 34.36 -31.59
N ALA A 8 33.20 33.11 -31.74
CA ALA A 8 32.31 31.97 -31.93
C ALA A 8 31.68 31.58 -30.58
N LEU A 9 30.38 31.85 -30.40
CA LEU A 9 29.63 31.35 -29.24
C LEU A 9 29.37 29.84 -29.41
N GLY A 10 29.96 29.04 -28.53
CA GLY A 10 29.70 27.61 -28.44
C GLY A 10 28.30 27.31 -27.91
N LEU A 11 27.53 26.51 -28.66
CA LEU A 11 26.29 25.91 -28.19
C LEU A 11 26.64 24.60 -27.45
N ALA A 12 26.70 24.65 -26.13
CA ALA A 12 26.74 23.45 -25.30
C ALA A 12 25.34 22.83 -25.26
N THR A 13 25.16 21.69 -25.92
CA THR A 13 23.96 20.87 -25.81
C THR A 13 23.94 20.19 -24.45
N ILE A 14 23.03 20.62 -23.58
CA ILE A 14 22.78 19.96 -22.31
C ILE A 14 22.03 18.66 -22.64
N ALA A 15 22.73 17.53 -22.64
CA ALA A 15 22.08 16.24 -22.74
C ALA A 15 21.23 16.04 -21.48
N ALA A 16 19.92 16.27 -21.60
CA ALA A 16 18.97 15.91 -20.55
C ALA A 16 19.02 14.38 -20.41
N ALA A 17 19.65 13.90 -19.34
CA ALA A 17 19.63 12.49 -19.01
C ALA A 17 18.17 12.07 -18.82
N ALA A 18 17.70 11.13 -19.65
CA ALA A 18 16.37 10.56 -19.48
C ALA A 18 16.25 10.00 -18.05
N PRO A 19 15.13 10.21 -17.35
CA PRO A 19 14.91 9.60 -16.05
C PRO A 19 15.08 8.08 -16.20
N LYS A 20 15.99 7.50 -15.41
CA LYS A 20 16.16 6.05 -15.37
C LYS A 20 14.84 5.42 -14.93
N PRO A 21 14.45 4.25 -15.47
CA PRO A 21 13.32 3.48 -14.94
C PRO A 21 13.51 3.30 -13.44
N GLN A 22 12.57 3.81 -12.64
CA GLN A 22 12.57 3.60 -11.21
C GLN A 22 12.08 2.18 -10.96
N ALA A 23 12.88 1.38 -10.23
CA ALA A 23 12.45 0.05 -9.84
C ALA A 23 11.18 0.14 -8.99
N ASP A 24 10.21 -0.74 -9.24
CA ASP A 24 8.98 -0.82 -8.45
C ASP A 24 9.33 -1.05 -6.98
N ALA A 25 8.69 -0.29 -6.09
CA ALA A 25 8.87 -0.48 -4.66
C ALA A 25 8.32 -1.87 -4.25
N PRO A 26 8.98 -2.60 -3.34
CA PRO A 26 8.49 -3.89 -2.87
C PRO A 26 7.12 -3.74 -2.20
N ILE A 27 6.18 -4.62 -2.55
CA ILE A 27 4.83 -4.67 -1.98
C ILE A 27 4.78 -5.84 -1.01
N ASP A 28 4.53 -5.55 0.26
CA ASP A 28 4.44 -6.57 1.32
C ASP A 28 3.05 -7.19 1.41
N PHE A 29 2.02 -6.41 1.09
CA PHE A 29 0.66 -6.87 1.12
C PHE A 29 -0.23 -6.08 0.17
N VAL A 30 -1.38 -6.67 -0.17
CA VAL A 30 -2.44 -6.03 -0.94
C VAL A 30 -3.77 -6.41 -0.31
N VAL A 31 -4.58 -5.42 0.04
CA VAL A 31 -5.92 -5.55 0.60
C VAL A 31 -6.90 -4.75 -0.25
N SER A 32 -8.00 -5.35 -0.65
CA SER A 32 -9.15 -4.65 -1.21
C SER A 32 -10.12 -4.28 -0.10
N LEU A 33 -10.43 -2.99 0.03
CA LEU A 33 -11.39 -2.45 0.98
C LEU A 33 -12.68 -2.08 0.26
N PHE A 34 -13.80 -2.59 0.74
CA PHE A 34 -15.12 -2.31 0.20
C PHE A 34 -15.86 -1.43 1.20
N GLU A 35 -15.95 -0.14 0.89
CA GLU A 35 -16.75 0.79 1.67
C GLU A 35 -18.24 0.46 1.47
N THR A 36 -19.01 0.52 2.57
CA THR A 36 -20.48 0.32 2.60
C THR A 36 -21.01 -0.99 1.99
N ASN A 37 -20.14 -1.99 1.81
CA ASN A 37 -20.49 -3.32 1.34
C ASN A 37 -19.89 -4.37 2.28
N LEU A 38 -20.74 -5.29 2.74
CA LEU A 38 -20.39 -6.30 3.74
C LEU A 38 -19.91 -7.64 3.15
N THR A 39 -19.90 -7.78 1.83
CA THR A 39 -19.78 -9.08 1.14
C THR A 39 -18.55 -9.20 0.23
N CYS A 40 -17.64 -8.21 0.24
CA CYS A 40 -16.50 -8.11 -0.69
C CYS A 40 -16.86 -8.37 -2.16
N ASP A 41 -18.12 -8.15 -2.53
CA ASP A 41 -18.61 -8.40 -3.87
C ASP A 41 -18.03 -7.35 -4.82
N THR A 42 -17.20 -7.81 -5.74
CA THR A 42 -16.53 -6.99 -6.76
C THR A 42 -17.48 -6.54 -7.87
N SER A 43 -18.70 -7.08 -7.94
CA SER A 43 -19.67 -6.75 -8.98
C SER A 43 -20.43 -5.45 -8.72
N THR A 44 -20.51 -4.99 -7.46
CA THR A 44 -21.38 -3.88 -7.06
C THR A 44 -20.64 -2.63 -6.55
N THR A 45 -19.32 -2.69 -6.31
CA THR A 45 -18.63 -1.62 -5.57
C THR A 45 -17.18 -1.42 -6.03
N ASN A 46 -16.76 -0.17 -6.17
CA ASN A 46 -15.36 0.22 -6.39
C ASN A 46 -14.56 -0.07 -5.11
N ALA A 47 -13.90 -1.22 -5.05
CA ALA A 47 -12.98 -1.51 -3.97
C ALA A 47 -11.79 -0.56 -4.00
N LYS A 48 -11.41 -0.03 -2.84
CA LYS A 48 -10.16 0.71 -2.67
C LYS A 48 -9.05 -0.27 -2.36
N THR A 49 -8.02 -0.32 -3.20
CA THR A 49 -6.85 -1.15 -2.95
C THR A 49 -5.85 -0.44 -2.05
N VAL A 50 -5.45 -1.10 -0.96
CA VAL A 50 -4.39 -0.69 -0.06
C VAL A 50 -3.23 -1.65 -0.23
N PHE A 51 -2.04 -1.10 -0.47
CA PHE A 51 -0.83 -1.88 -0.67
C PHE A 51 0.40 -1.06 -0.29
N GLY A 52 1.49 -1.74 0.02
CA GLY A 52 2.77 -1.10 0.30
C GLY A 52 3.68 -1.96 1.14
N THR A 53 4.79 -1.37 1.55
CA THR A 53 5.77 -1.93 2.49
C THR A 53 5.56 -1.32 3.87
N GLY A 54 5.56 -2.12 4.93
CA GLY A 54 5.30 -1.62 6.29
C GLY A 54 3.89 -1.04 6.50
N CYS A 55 3.71 -0.21 7.54
CA CYS A 55 2.39 0.25 7.96
C CYS A 55 1.75 1.24 6.96
N GLN A 56 0.49 0.99 6.61
CA GLN A 56 -0.30 1.83 5.71
C GLN A 56 -1.51 2.43 6.43
N ASN A 57 -1.60 3.76 6.45
CA ASN A 57 -2.68 4.51 7.07
C ASN A 57 -3.87 4.69 6.12
N HIS A 58 -4.69 3.65 6.05
CA HIS A 58 -5.94 3.68 5.29
C HIS A 58 -7.11 3.25 6.15
N THR A 59 -8.08 4.14 6.30
CA THR A 59 -9.27 3.84 7.08
C THR A 59 -10.30 3.07 6.26
N LEU A 60 -10.76 1.95 6.79
CA LEU A 60 -12.04 1.31 6.47
C LEU A 60 -13.03 1.72 7.57
N HIS A 61 -14.05 2.47 7.19
CA HIS A 61 -15.13 2.83 8.11
C HIS A 61 -16.01 1.62 8.42
N LYS A 62 -16.66 1.67 9.59
CA LYS A 62 -17.68 0.68 9.98
C LYS A 62 -18.76 0.52 8.91
N GLY A 63 -19.31 -0.68 8.81
CA GLY A 63 -20.25 -1.09 7.75
C GLY A 63 -19.55 -1.44 6.43
N GLY A 64 -18.26 -1.79 6.45
CA GLY A 64 -17.49 -2.17 5.27
C GLY A 64 -16.96 -3.60 5.35
N SER A 65 -16.22 -4.02 4.33
CA SER A 65 -15.53 -5.31 4.31
C SER A 65 -14.13 -5.20 3.71
N ALA A 66 -13.25 -6.13 4.06
CA ALA A 66 -11.89 -6.20 3.54
C ALA A 66 -11.58 -7.60 3.03
N LEU A 67 -10.74 -7.64 2.00
CA LEU A 67 -10.32 -8.85 1.31
C LEU A 67 -8.83 -8.80 1.06
N VAL A 68 -8.08 -9.69 1.71
CA VAL A 68 -6.63 -9.81 1.48
C VAL A 68 -6.40 -10.49 0.14
N ARG A 69 -5.61 -9.87 -0.73
CA ARG A 69 -5.19 -10.45 -2.02
C ARG A 69 -3.81 -11.07 -1.93
N ILE A 70 -2.89 -10.39 -1.26
CA ILE A 70 -1.48 -10.76 -1.19
C ILE A 70 -0.99 -10.43 0.22
N SER A 71 -0.17 -11.31 0.78
CA SER A 71 0.72 -11.00 1.91
C SER A 71 2.00 -11.81 1.73
N VAL A 72 3.13 -11.11 1.55
CA VAL A 72 4.45 -11.72 1.33
C VAL A 72 5.42 -11.43 2.47
N SER A 73 5.13 -10.44 3.33
CA SER A 73 5.98 -10.11 4.48
C SER A 73 5.86 -11.10 5.63
N SER A 74 4.89 -12.01 5.58
CA SER A 74 4.68 -13.07 6.58
C SER A 74 4.65 -14.44 5.91
N PRO A 75 5.40 -15.44 6.42
CA PRO A 75 5.31 -16.82 5.97
C PRO A 75 3.91 -17.43 6.16
N GLY A 76 3.16 -16.97 7.16
CA GLY A 76 1.77 -17.36 7.41
C GLY A 76 0.75 -16.61 6.55
N GLY A 77 1.20 -15.68 5.70
CA GLY A 77 0.33 -14.85 4.86
C GLY A 77 -0.49 -13.84 5.67
N PHE A 78 -0.03 -13.44 6.85
CA PHE A 78 -0.82 -12.60 7.74
C PHE A 78 -0.96 -11.17 7.23
N VAL A 79 -2.12 -10.56 7.46
CA VAL A 79 -2.30 -9.10 7.38
C VAL A 79 -3.02 -8.65 8.64
N THR A 80 -2.54 -7.59 9.27
CA THR A 80 -3.09 -7.08 10.53
C THR A 80 -3.71 -5.71 10.34
N GLY A 81 -4.89 -5.51 10.90
CA GLY A 81 -5.60 -4.23 10.94
C GLY A 81 -5.71 -3.69 12.37
N TYR A 82 -5.55 -2.37 12.52
CA TYR A 82 -5.51 -1.68 13.82
C TYR A 82 -6.60 -0.62 13.96
N ALA A 83 -7.03 -0.36 15.20
CA ALA A 83 -8.04 0.66 15.54
C ALA A 83 -7.53 2.10 15.41
N GLU A 84 -6.20 2.30 15.40
CA GLU A 84 -5.55 3.60 15.27
C GLU A 84 -4.67 3.69 14.02
N ALA A 85 -4.22 4.90 13.71
CA ALA A 85 -3.21 5.11 12.69
C ALA A 85 -1.84 4.59 13.16
N ASP A 86 -0.92 4.45 12.22
CA ASP A 86 0.46 3.99 12.40
C ASP A 86 0.58 2.58 12.98
N CYS A 87 -0.42 1.73 12.78
CA CYS A 87 -0.44 0.34 13.23
C CYS A 87 -0.28 0.23 14.75
N LYS A 88 -1.01 1.09 15.46
CA LYS A 88 -1.03 1.22 16.93
C LYS A 88 -2.39 0.87 17.50
N GLY A 89 -2.42 0.73 18.82
CA GLY A 89 -3.63 0.50 19.58
C GLY A 89 -4.11 -0.94 19.46
N GLU A 90 -5.42 -1.13 19.61
CA GLU A 90 -6.06 -2.43 19.56
C GLU A 90 -5.95 -3.07 18.16
N VAL A 91 -5.59 -4.36 18.14
CA VAL A 91 -5.67 -5.19 16.94
C VAL A 91 -7.11 -5.59 16.73
N LEU A 92 -7.68 -5.19 15.59
CA LEU A 92 -9.08 -5.50 15.27
C LEU A 92 -9.22 -6.78 14.45
N VAL A 93 -8.20 -7.10 13.65
CA VAL A 93 -8.25 -8.25 12.75
C VAL A 93 -6.84 -8.73 12.42
N VAL A 94 -6.71 -10.05 12.31
CA VAL A 94 -5.54 -10.72 11.74
C VAL A 94 -6.07 -11.69 10.70
N PHE A 95 -5.82 -11.39 9.43
CA PHE A 95 -6.16 -12.27 8.33
C PHE A 95 -5.10 -13.35 8.21
N THR A 96 -5.51 -14.61 8.09
CA THR A 96 -4.60 -15.75 7.97
C THR A 96 -4.74 -16.48 6.64
N GLN A 97 -5.65 -16.02 5.77
CA GLN A 97 -5.96 -16.63 4.50
C GLN A 97 -6.16 -15.55 3.44
N THR A 98 -5.41 -15.66 2.35
CA THR A 98 -5.63 -14.87 1.13
C THR A 98 -6.99 -15.23 0.52
N ASP A 99 -7.68 -14.24 -0.02
CA ASP A 99 -9.02 -14.32 -0.61
C ASP A 99 -10.19 -14.57 0.35
N GLY A 100 -9.95 -14.50 1.67
CA GLY A 100 -11.02 -14.44 2.68
C GLY A 100 -11.63 -13.04 2.78
N CYS A 101 -12.96 -12.94 2.65
CA CYS A 101 -13.69 -11.70 2.95
C CYS A 101 -13.97 -11.61 4.45
N THR A 102 -13.75 -10.43 5.05
CA THR A 102 -14.12 -10.15 6.43
C THR A 102 -14.89 -8.86 6.52
N THR A 103 -15.98 -8.90 7.28
CA THR A 103 -16.91 -7.80 7.48
C THR A 103 -16.61 -7.05 8.77
N PHE A 104 -16.81 -5.73 8.76
CA PHE A 104 -16.60 -4.84 9.89
C PHE A 104 -17.86 -4.01 10.11
N ASP A 105 -18.90 -4.58 10.73
CA ASP A 105 -20.22 -3.95 10.85
C ASP A 105 -20.22 -2.73 11.79
N ASP A 106 -19.52 -2.83 12.91
CA ASP A 106 -19.59 -1.86 14.02
C ASP A 106 -18.24 -1.17 14.33
N VAL A 107 -17.14 -1.73 13.84
CA VAL A 107 -15.78 -1.22 14.07
C VAL A 107 -15.16 -0.60 12.82
N SER A 108 -14.22 0.32 13.00
CA SER A 108 -13.43 0.91 11.90
C SER A 108 -11.96 0.53 12.05
N VAL A 109 -11.34 0.09 10.95
CA VAL A 109 -9.91 -0.21 10.90
C VAL A 109 -9.20 1.00 10.30
N LYS A 110 -8.19 1.55 10.98
CA LYS A 110 -7.54 2.81 10.57
C LYS A 110 -6.20 2.62 9.89
N SER A 111 -5.52 1.51 10.13
CA SER A 111 -4.24 1.19 9.49
C SER A 111 -4.02 -0.31 9.34
N TRP A 112 -3.11 -0.66 8.43
CA TRP A 112 -2.87 -2.02 7.96
C TRP A 112 -1.38 -2.30 7.82
N ILE A 113 -0.95 -3.52 8.14
CA ILE A 113 0.40 -3.98 7.88
C ILE A 113 0.39 -5.44 7.41
N GLY A 114 1.28 -5.78 6.49
CA GLY A 114 1.57 -7.17 6.18
C GLY A 114 2.37 -7.79 7.32
N GLY A 115 1.87 -8.88 7.89
CA GLY A 115 2.45 -9.56 9.04
C GLY A 115 1.50 -9.60 10.24
N PRO A 116 1.72 -10.52 11.19
CA PRO A 116 0.93 -10.59 12.42
C PRO A 116 1.39 -9.55 13.45
N PRO A 117 0.57 -9.24 14.47
CA PRO A 117 0.96 -8.34 15.56
C PRO A 117 1.85 -9.01 16.63
N PHE A 118 2.15 -10.30 16.45
CA PHE A 118 2.90 -11.15 17.37
C PHE A 118 4.12 -11.75 16.67
N ASP A 119 5.03 -12.35 17.44
CA ASP A 119 6.17 -13.06 16.88
C ASP A 119 5.68 -14.36 16.20
N GLU A 120 6.06 -14.57 14.94
CA GLU A 120 5.69 -15.79 14.20
C GLU A 120 6.42 -17.05 14.68
N SER A 121 7.34 -16.88 15.64
CA SER A 121 8.07 -17.95 16.31
C SER A 121 7.28 -18.67 17.40
N GLY A 122 6.10 -18.17 17.78
CA GLY A 122 5.23 -18.81 18.77
C GLY A 122 5.89 -18.98 20.14
N LYS A 123 6.73 -18.02 20.56
CA LYS A 123 7.43 -18.04 21.84
C LYS A 123 6.99 -16.95 22.80
#